data_AF-A0A9E3DQH0-F1
#
_entry.id   AF-A0A9E3DQH0-F1
#
_cell.length_a   1.000
_cell.length_b   1.000
_cell.length_c   1.000
_cell.angle_alpha   90.00
_cell.angle_beta   90.00
_cell.angle_gamma   90.00
#
_symmetry.space_group_name_H-M   'P 1'
#
loop_
_entity.id
_entity.type
_entity.pdbx_description
1 polymer ?
#
loop_
_entity_poly.entity_id
_entity_poly.type
_entity_poly.pdbx_seq_one_letter_code
_entity_poly.pdbx_strand_id
1 'polypeptide(L)'
;MWFPDRPAAHLSTGQALALGALHGPAELLPISSSGHVEIVPWLCGWRYAALDPDLRKSFEVALHAGTAAALLITLRAELRESLHGLDSRLLAVFALACIPPAIAGYAFERAIERHLGTPSTIAAGLLAGALAMAGADLAAQLRR
;
A
#
# COMPACT_ATOMS: atom_id res chain seq x y z
N MET A 1 -4.26 17.29 -18.32
CA MET A 1 -3.87 17.56 -19.71
C MET A 1 -2.34 17.46 -19.82
N TRP A 2 -1.74 16.26 -19.96
CA TRP A 2 -0.27 16.19 -20.00
C TRP A 2 0.42 15.07 -20.79
N PHE A 3 -0.26 14.30 -21.64
CA PHE A 3 0.42 13.51 -22.68
C PHE A 3 -0.49 13.32 -23.91
N PRO A 4 -0.34 14.12 -24.99
CA PRO A 4 -0.98 13.81 -26.26
C PRO A 4 -0.20 12.68 -26.95
N ASP A 5 -0.94 11.67 -27.42
CA ASP A 5 -0.61 10.72 -28.48
C ASP A 5 0.80 10.11 -28.48
N ARG A 6 1.08 9.27 -27.47
CA ARG A 6 2.22 8.34 -27.51
C ARG A 6 1.76 6.91 -27.24
N PRO A 7 2.38 5.89 -27.85
CA PRO A 7 1.98 4.49 -27.71
C PRO A 7 1.84 4.09 -26.24
N ALA A 8 1.04 3.04 -26.00
CA ALA A 8 0.76 2.51 -24.66
C ALA A 8 2.04 2.47 -23.83
N ALA A 9 1.98 3.02 -22.61
CA ALA A 9 3.11 2.92 -21.71
C ALA A 9 3.37 1.44 -21.42
N HIS A 10 4.64 1.04 -21.41
CA HIS A 10 5.05 -0.31 -21.04
C HIS A 10 5.94 -0.21 -19.81
N LEU A 11 5.68 -1.06 -18.82
CA LEU A 11 6.56 -1.23 -17.68
C LEU A 11 7.70 -2.16 -18.09
N SER A 12 8.93 -1.65 -18.11
CA SER A 12 10.08 -2.51 -18.41
C SER A 12 10.35 -3.45 -17.23
N THR A 13 10.97 -4.60 -17.49
CA THR A 13 11.35 -5.55 -16.43
C THR A 13 12.25 -4.89 -15.38
N GLY A 14 13.15 -3.99 -15.80
CA GLY A 14 14.00 -3.25 -14.87
C GLY A 14 13.21 -2.31 -13.95
N GLN A 15 12.19 -1.62 -14.49
CA GLN A 15 11.28 -0.79 -13.68
C GLN A 15 10.44 -1.64 -12.74
N ALA A 16 9.94 -2.80 -13.20
CA ALA A 16 9.20 -3.73 -12.37
C ALA A 16 10.03 -4.26 -11.19
N LEU A 17 11.29 -4.65 -11.44
CA LEU A 17 12.22 -5.09 -10.39
C LEU A 17 12.54 -3.97 -9.40
N ALA A 18 12.79 -2.75 -9.90
CA ALA A 18 13.05 -1.59 -9.04
C ALA A 18 11.85 -1.26 -8.14
N LEU A 19 10.63 -1.29 -8.69
CA LEU A 19 9.40 -1.09 -7.92
C LEU A 19 9.16 -2.22 -6.92
N GLY A 20 9.49 -3.47 -7.26
CA GLY A 20 9.46 -4.58 -6.30
C GLY A 20 10.42 -4.40 -5.13
N ALA A 21 11.67 -4.04 -5.42
CA ALA A 21 12.68 -3.77 -4.40
C ALA A 21 12.33 -2.56 -3.52
N LEU A 22 11.62 -1.57 -4.06
CA LEU A 22 11.10 -0.42 -3.31
C LEU A 22 9.88 -0.80 -2.45
N HIS A 23 8.91 -1.50 -3.04
CA HIS A 23 7.63 -1.81 -2.43
C HIS A 23 7.77 -2.73 -1.23
N GLY A 24 8.58 -3.79 -1.33
CA GLY A 24 8.72 -4.80 -0.26
C GLY A 24 9.05 -4.18 1.11
N PRO A 25 10.14 -3.41 1.25
CA PRO A 25 10.45 -2.71 2.51
C PRO A 25 9.43 -1.64 2.88
N ALA A 26 8.90 -0.89 1.90
CA ALA A 26 7.94 0.18 2.16
C ALA A 26 6.59 -0.32 2.68
N GLU A 27 6.21 -1.56 2.36
CA GLU A 27 5.00 -2.22 2.88
C GLU A 27 5.13 -2.59 4.36
N LEU A 28 6.36 -2.89 4.82
CA LEU A 28 6.63 -3.26 6.21
C LEU A 28 6.75 -2.05 7.14
N LEU A 29 7.00 -0.87 6.56
CA LEU A 29 7.14 0.38 7.28
C LEU A 29 5.83 1.19 7.16
N PRO A 30 5.45 1.99 8.17
CA PRO A 30 4.25 2.80 8.12
C PRO A 30 4.47 4.08 7.29
N ILE A 31 4.92 3.94 6.04
CA ILE A 31 5.32 5.04 5.15
C ILE A 31 4.50 5.08 3.84
N SER A 32 3.45 4.26 3.72
CA SER A 32 2.61 4.07 2.53
C SER A 32 3.40 3.62 1.29
N SER A 33 3.38 2.30 1.06
CA SER A 33 4.00 1.65 -0.09
C SER A 33 3.42 2.12 -1.43
N SER A 34 2.10 2.23 -1.54
CA SER A 34 1.41 2.71 -2.76
C SER A 34 1.81 4.15 -3.13
N GLY A 35 1.98 5.03 -2.14
CA GLY A 35 2.47 6.39 -2.37
C GLY A 35 3.86 6.42 -3.00
N HIS A 36 4.76 5.53 -2.55
CA HIS A 36 6.11 5.41 -3.11
C HIS A 36 6.11 4.80 -4.52
N VAL A 37 5.24 3.82 -4.78
CA VAL A 37 5.07 3.23 -6.12
C VAL A 37 4.53 4.24 -7.13
N GLU A 38 3.78 5.26 -6.71
CA GLU A 38 3.31 6.33 -7.61
C GLU A 38 4.33 7.48 -7.75
N ILE A 39 4.93 7.94 -6.66
CA ILE A 39 5.84 9.10 -6.64
C ILE A 39 7.20 8.79 -7.26
N VAL A 40 7.79 7.61 -7.02
CA VAL A 40 9.13 7.30 -7.54
C VAL A 40 9.16 7.26 -9.07
N PRO A 41 8.23 6.57 -9.76
CA PRO A 41 8.10 6.67 -11.21
C PRO A 41 7.91 8.10 -11.70
N TRP A 42 7.10 8.91 -11.02
CA TRP A 42 6.88 10.30 -11.38
C TRP A 42 8.18 11.12 -11.31
N LEU A 43 8.96 10.97 -10.23
CA LEU A 43 10.27 11.62 -10.07
C LEU A 43 11.29 11.15 -11.11
N CYS A 44 11.27 9.86 -11.47
CA CYS A 44 12.14 9.29 -12.50
C CYS A 44 11.67 9.56 -13.94
N GLY A 45 10.56 10.30 -14.14
CA GLY A 45 9.99 10.59 -15.45
C GLY A 45 9.41 9.36 -16.16
N TRP A 46 9.10 8.29 -15.43
CA TRP A 46 8.51 7.08 -15.96
C TRP A 46 7.03 7.29 -16.25
N ARG A 47 6.52 6.65 -17.31
CA ARG A 47 5.11 6.72 -17.72
C ARG A 47 4.20 5.77 -16.93
N TYR A 48 4.47 5.55 -15.64
CA TYR A 48 3.73 4.60 -14.79
C TYR A 48 2.26 5.02 -14.60
N ALA A 49 2.01 6.30 -14.32
CA ALA A 49 0.66 6.86 -14.24
C ALA A 49 -0.12 6.76 -15.57
N ALA A 50 0.59 6.65 -16.71
CA ALA A 50 0.01 6.49 -18.03
C ALA A 50 -0.15 5.02 -18.47
N LEU A 51 0.20 4.06 -17.61
CA LEU A 51 -0.16 2.66 -17.81
C LEU A 51 -1.69 2.53 -17.78
N ASP A 52 -2.17 1.52 -18.48
CA ASP A 52 -3.55 1.08 -18.35
C ASP A 52 -3.92 0.90 -16.86
N PRO A 53 -5.05 1.46 -16.39
CA PRO A 53 -5.42 1.40 -14.98
C PRO A 53 -5.53 -0.01 -14.42
N ASP A 54 -6.06 -0.95 -15.20
CA ASP A 54 -6.24 -2.34 -14.76
C ASP A 54 -4.89 -3.06 -14.68
N LEU A 55 -3.98 -2.77 -15.62
CA LEU A 55 -2.61 -3.27 -15.56
C LEU A 55 -1.84 -2.74 -14.35
N ARG A 56 -1.93 -1.43 -14.08
CA ARG A 56 -1.27 -0.79 -12.94
C ARG A 56 -1.74 -1.39 -11.63
N LYS A 57 -3.07 -1.49 -11.47
CA LYS A 57 -3.70 -2.10 -10.29
C LYS A 57 -3.30 -3.57 -10.13
N SER A 58 -3.32 -4.33 -11.23
CA SER A 58 -2.89 -5.74 -11.20
C SER A 58 -1.42 -5.88 -10.82
N PHE A 59 -0.56 -4.96 -11.26
CA PHE A 59 0.85 -4.91 -10.86
C PHE A 59 1.01 -4.60 -9.37
N GLU A 60 0.29 -3.60 -8.83
CA GLU A 60 0.29 -3.29 -7.40
C GLU A 60 -0.22 -4.48 -6.56
N VAL A 61 -1.29 -5.16 -6.99
CA VAL A 61 -1.76 -6.39 -6.34
C VAL A 61 -0.68 -7.48 -6.35
N ALA A 62 0.06 -7.64 -7.45
CA ALA A 62 1.16 -8.59 -7.53
C ALA A 62 2.32 -8.23 -6.58
N LEU A 63 2.61 -6.94 -6.42
CA LEU A 63 3.59 -6.45 -5.44
C LEU A 63 3.18 -6.80 -4.00
N HIS A 64 1.92 -6.51 -3.63
CA HIS A 64 1.39 -6.88 -2.32
C HIS A 64 1.40 -8.40 -2.10
N ALA A 65 1.02 -9.18 -3.11
CA ALA A 65 1.05 -10.64 -3.04
C ALA A 65 2.49 -11.17 -2.86
N GLY A 66 3.47 -10.57 -3.52
CA GLY A 66 4.89 -10.87 -3.35
C GLY A 66 5.37 -10.61 -1.92
N THR A 67 5.03 -9.45 -1.35
CA THR A 67 5.38 -9.12 0.04
C THR A 67 4.66 -10.04 1.04
N ALA A 68 3.38 -10.33 0.83
CA ALA A 68 2.62 -11.26 1.65
C ALA A 68 3.24 -12.66 1.62
N ALA A 69 3.61 -13.16 0.45
CA ALA A 69 4.30 -14.44 0.32
C ALA A 69 5.65 -14.45 1.05
N ALA A 70 6.44 -13.37 0.93
CA ALA A 70 7.70 -13.24 1.65
C ALA A 70 7.50 -13.29 3.17
N LEU A 71 6.48 -12.60 3.70
CA LEU A 71 6.13 -12.65 5.12
C LEU A 71 5.65 -14.04 5.56
N LEU A 72 4.77 -14.68 4.80
CA LEU A 72 4.27 -16.02 5.11
C LEU A 72 5.39 -17.06 5.17
N ILE A 73 6.37 -16.97 4.27
CA ILE A 73 7.53 -17.86 4.25
C ILE A 73 8.45 -17.55 5.43
N THR A 74 8.74 -16.27 5.68
CA THR A 74 9.70 -15.84 6.70
C THR A 74 9.18 -16.11 8.10
N LEU A 75 7.92 -15.78 8.36
CA LEU A 75 7.24 -15.89 9.67
C LEU A 75 6.44 -17.19 9.83
N ARG A 76 6.75 -18.23 9.04
CA ARG A 76 5.96 -19.47 9.00
C ARG A 76 5.90 -20.20 10.35
N ALA A 77 6.93 -20.05 11.18
CA ALA A 77 7.00 -20.72 12.48
C ALA A 77 6.13 -19.98 13.52
N GLU A 78 6.28 -18.66 13.58
CA GLU A 78 5.51 -17.76 14.44
C GLU A 78 4.02 -17.80 14.07
N LEU A 79 3.72 -17.88 12.77
CA LEU A 79 2.35 -18.05 12.30
C LEU A 79 1.75 -19.37 12.80
N ARG A 80 2.49 -20.48 12.69
CA ARG A 80 2.02 -21.78 13.19
C ARG A 80 1.74 -21.72 14.69
N GLU A 81 2.63 -21.13 15.48
CA GLU A 81 2.42 -20.98 16.91
C GLU A 81 1.19 -20.10 17.23
N SER A 82 1.04 -18.98 16.52
CA SER A 82 -0.10 -18.07 16.67
C SER A 82 -1.43 -18.72 16.33
N LEU A 83 -1.46 -19.62 15.32
CA LEU A 83 -2.67 -20.35 14.93
C LEU A 83 -3.18 -21.28 16.04
N HIS A 84 -2.30 -21.81 16.88
CA HIS A 84 -2.69 -22.65 18.03
C HIS A 84 -3.30 -21.83 19.17
N GLY A 85 -3.01 -20.52 19.22
CA GLY A 85 -3.55 -19.58 20.21
C GLY A 85 -4.81 -18.84 19.77
N LEU A 86 -5.41 -19.18 18.63
CA LEU A 86 -6.64 -18.55 18.16
C LEU A 86 -7.83 -18.92 19.04
N ASP A 87 -8.42 -17.92 19.69
CA ASP A 87 -9.69 -18.04 20.41
C ASP A 87 -10.80 -17.20 19.74
N SER A 88 -12.04 -17.36 20.23
CA SER A 88 -13.19 -16.65 19.68
C SER A 88 -13.09 -15.13 19.84
N ARG A 89 -12.42 -14.66 20.90
CA ARG A 89 -12.22 -13.23 21.18
C ARG A 89 -11.25 -12.62 20.17
N LEU A 90 -10.11 -13.26 19.93
CA LEU A 90 -9.10 -12.82 18.96
C LEU A 90 -9.66 -12.87 17.54
N LEU A 91 -10.43 -13.91 17.19
CA LEU A 91 -11.11 -13.97 15.90
C LEU A 91 -12.12 -12.83 15.74
N ALA A 92 -12.87 -12.49 16.79
CA ALA A 92 -13.78 -11.34 16.77
C ALA A 92 -13.04 -10.02 16.64
N VAL A 93 -11.88 -9.85 17.29
CA VAL A 93 -11.02 -8.67 17.14
C VAL A 93 -10.53 -8.54 15.69
N PHE A 94 -10.04 -9.62 15.08
CA PHE A 94 -9.65 -9.59 13.66
C PHE A 94 -10.82 -9.29 12.73
N ALA A 95 -11.99 -9.89 12.97
CA ALA A 95 -13.18 -9.61 12.19
C ALA A 95 -13.58 -8.13 12.29
N LEU A 96 -13.61 -7.56 13.49
CA LEU A 96 -13.95 -6.16 13.72
C LEU A 96 -12.88 -5.19 13.18
N ALA A 97 -11.61 -5.60 13.17
CA ALA A 97 -10.51 -4.80 12.62
C ALA A 97 -10.49 -4.83 11.08
N CYS A 98 -10.82 -5.95 10.45
CA CYS A 98 -10.65 -6.13 9.01
C CYS A 98 -11.95 -5.93 8.20
N ILE A 99 -13.09 -6.45 8.68
CA ILE A 99 -14.34 -6.47 7.91
C ILE A 99 -14.86 -5.06 7.63
N PRO A 100 -15.00 -4.15 8.61
CA PRO A 100 -15.54 -2.82 8.34
C PRO A 100 -14.68 -2.01 7.35
N PRO A 101 -13.34 -1.96 7.48
CA PRO A 101 -12.49 -1.32 6.47
C PRO A 101 -12.57 -2.00 5.10
N ALA A 102 -12.65 -3.33 5.03
CA ALA A 102 -12.79 -4.04 3.76
C ALA A 102 -14.11 -3.70 3.05
N ILE A 103 -15.23 -3.65 3.79
CA ILE A 103 -16.54 -3.24 3.25
C ILE A 103 -16.49 -1.79 2.77
N ALA A 104 -15.92 -0.88 3.57
CA ALA A 104 -15.79 0.51 3.19
C ALA A 104 -14.90 0.68 1.95
N GLY A 105 -13.75 0.00 1.92
CA GLY A 105 -12.83 -0.01 0.79
C GLY A 105 -13.52 -0.48 -0.49
N TYR A 106 -14.24 -1.60 -0.44
CA TYR A 106 -14.99 -2.13 -1.59
C TYR A 106 -16.12 -1.19 -2.03
N ALA A 107 -16.90 -0.66 -1.09
CA ALA A 107 -18.04 0.21 -1.41
C ALA A 107 -17.62 1.57 -1.99
N PHE A 108 -16.48 2.11 -1.57
CA PHE A 108 -16.01 3.45 -1.94
C PHE A 108 -14.80 3.46 -2.88
N GLU A 109 -14.33 2.30 -3.36
CA GLU A 109 -13.13 2.14 -4.18
C GLU A 109 -13.02 3.19 -5.31
N ARG A 110 -14.04 3.28 -6.17
CA ARG A 110 -14.05 4.23 -7.30
C ARG A 110 -14.06 5.69 -6.87
N ALA A 111 -14.59 6.01 -5.70
CA ALA A 111 -14.59 7.37 -5.17
C ALA A 111 -13.18 7.71 -4.63
N ILE A 112 -12.56 6.77 -3.92
CA ILE A 112 -11.20 6.88 -3.40
C ILE A 112 -10.22 7.06 -4.55
N GLU A 113 -10.24 6.19 -5.56
CA GLU A 113 -9.33 6.26 -6.71
C GLU A 113 -9.43 7.61 -7.44
N ARG A 114 -10.65 8.12 -7.65
CA ARG A 114 -10.88 9.39 -8.36
C ARG A 114 -10.43 10.63 -7.59
N HIS A 115 -10.57 10.64 -6.27
CA HIS A 115 -10.32 11.83 -5.46
C HIS A 115 -9.00 11.80 -4.72
N LEU A 116 -8.45 10.61 -4.44
CA LEU A 116 -7.25 10.44 -3.61
C LEU A 116 -6.05 9.88 -4.40
N GLY A 117 -6.22 9.53 -5.68
CA GLY A 117 -5.17 8.96 -6.53
C GLY A 117 -4.25 9.98 -7.23
N THR A 118 -4.33 11.29 -6.92
CA THR A 118 -3.42 12.27 -7.55
C THR A 118 -2.14 12.44 -6.73
N PRO A 119 -1.00 12.81 -7.35
CA PRO A 119 0.25 13.03 -6.61
C PRO A 119 0.12 14.02 -5.45
N SER A 120 -0.70 15.06 -5.61
CA SER A 120 -0.95 16.05 -4.56
C SER A 120 -1.73 15.49 -3.37
N THR A 121 -2.75 14.66 -3.62
CA THR A 121 -3.55 14.04 -2.55
C THR A 121 -2.79 12.94 -1.84
N ILE A 122 -1.97 12.18 -2.57
CA ILE A 122 -1.03 11.21 -2.00
C ILE A 122 -0.04 11.93 -1.07
N ALA A 123 0.59 13.02 -1.52
CA ALA A 123 1.51 13.81 -0.69
C ALA A 123 0.83 14.36 0.57
N ALA A 124 -0.39 14.89 0.45
CA ALA A 124 -1.16 15.36 1.59
C ALA A 124 -1.51 14.23 2.57
N GLY A 125 -1.89 13.05 2.05
CA GLY A 125 -2.15 11.85 2.86
C GLY A 125 -0.90 11.36 3.61
N LEU A 126 0.26 11.34 2.95
CA LEU A 126 1.54 11.00 3.57
C LEU A 126 1.89 11.95 4.72
N LEU A 127 1.74 13.27 4.49
CA LEU A 127 1.96 14.28 5.53
C LEU A 127 0.99 14.11 6.70
N ALA A 128 -0.29 13.91 6.42
CA ALA A 128 -1.30 13.70 7.45
C ALA A 128 -1.01 12.43 8.28
N GLY A 129 -0.64 11.34 7.63
CA GLY A 129 -0.25 10.09 8.29
C GLY A 129 0.98 10.28 9.18
N ALA A 130 2.02 10.97 8.69
CA ALA A 130 3.22 11.27 9.46
C ALA A 130 2.90 12.10 10.72
N LEU A 131 2.06 13.14 10.58
CA LEU A 131 1.64 13.96 11.71
C LEU A 131 0.80 13.17 12.73
N ALA A 132 -0.10 12.29 12.26
CA ALA A 132 -0.89 11.43 13.12
C ALA A 132 -0.02 10.47 13.94
N MET A 133 0.98 9.85 13.31
CA MET A 133 1.95 9.00 14.00
C MET A 133 2.77 9.78 15.02
N ALA A 134 3.26 10.96 14.66
CA ALA A 134 4.00 11.84 15.59
C ALA A 134 3.14 12.24 16.79
N GLY A 135 1.86 12.56 16.56
CA GLY A 135 0.91 12.87 17.63
C GLY A 135 0.64 11.68 18.54
N ALA A 136 0.50 10.48 17.98
CA ALA A 136 0.31 9.25 18.75
C ALA A 136 1.52 8.93 19.64
N ASP A 137 2.74 9.10 19.12
CA ASP A 137 3.97 8.87 19.87
C ASP A 137 4.12 9.88 21.03
N LEU A 138 3.88 11.17 20.75
CA LEU A 138 3.90 12.21 21.78
C LEU A 138 2.86 11.95 22.89
N ALA A 139 1.63 11.56 22.51
CA ALA A 139 0.58 11.25 23.48
C ALA A 139 0.93 10.02 24.34
N ALA A 140 1.63 9.03 23.77
CA ALA A 140 2.08 7.86 24.51
C ALA A 140 3.18 8.21 25.52
N GLN A 141 4.10 9.12 25.15
CA GLN A 141 5.17 9.59 26.04
C GLN A 141 4.62 10.39 27.23
N LEU A 142 3.58 11.22 27.02
CA LEU A 142 2.94 12.00 28.09
C LEU A 142 2.13 11.17 29.08
N ARG A 143 1.79 9.92 28.74
CA ARG A 143 1.06 8.98 29.62
C ARG A 143 1.99 8.12 30.48
N ARG A 144 3.30 8.20 30.28
CA ARG A 144 4.34 7.54 31.09
C ARG A 144 4.84 8.50 32.16
#